data_AF-A0A6I3SVY4-F1
#
_entry.id   AF-A0A6I3SVY4-F1
#
_cell.length_a   1.000
_cell.length_b   1.000
_cell.length_c   1.000
_cell.angle_alpha   90.00
_cell.angle_beta   90.00
_cell.angle_gamma   90.00
#
_symmetry.space_group_name_H-M   'P 1'
#
loop_
_entity.id
_entity.type
_entity.pdbx_description
1 polymer ?
#
loop_
_entity_poly.entity_id
_entity_poly.type
_entity_poly.pdbx_seq_one_letter_code
_entity_poly.pdbx_strand_id
1 'polypeptide(L)'
;MFSPAFGAWVHAANWRVLGRPDKAQAARRWSYLMVATVLLAGVAGALFETYARHLPSVAAAAWMAAWCGFPAREQCRYVTDNVGLNYRRRPWWPALLGGIAGWALLALLSLGAATLLVRAGGFYI
;
A
#
# COMPACT_ATOMS: atom_id res chain seq x y z
N MET A 1 -0.28 -4.24 -5.34
CA MET A 1 -0.14 -2.79 -5.56
C MET A 1 -1.46 -2.00 -5.58
N PHE A 2 -2.64 -2.60 -5.64
CA PHE A 2 -3.89 -1.90 -5.23
C PHE A 2 -4.14 -2.15 -3.75
N SER A 3 -3.32 -1.54 -2.90
CA SER A 3 -3.39 -1.70 -1.46
C SER A 3 -3.62 -0.34 -0.78
N PRO A 4 -4.09 -0.33 0.48
CA PRO A 4 -4.19 0.90 1.27
C PRO A 4 -2.86 1.66 1.35
N ALA A 5 -1.72 0.94 1.34
CA ALA A 5 -0.39 1.55 1.28
C ALA A 5 -0.19 2.34 -0.02
N PHE A 6 -0.51 1.75 -1.17
CA PHE A 6 -0.44 2.45 -2.45
C PHE A 6 -1.38 3.66 -2.50
N GLY A 7 -2.60 3.52 -1.99
CA GLY A 7 -3.54 4.64 -1.85
C GLY A 7 -2.97 5.78 -1.02
N ALA A 8 -2.34 5.48 0.11
CA ALA A 8 -1.66 6.46 0.96
C ALA A 8 -0.48 7.15 0.25
N TRP A 9 0.27 6.40 -0.57
CA TRP A 9 1.36 6.95 -1.38
C TRP A 9 0.85 7.91 -2.47
N VAL A 10 -0.25 7.56 -3.14
CA VAL A 10 -0.93 8.46 -4.10
C VAL A 10 -1.42 9.72 -3.38
N HIS A 11 -2.02 9.59 -2.19
CA HIS A 11 -2.41 10.74 -1.37
C HIS A 11 -1.23 11.66 -1.05
N ALA A 12 -0.06 11.10 -0.77
CA ALA A 12 1.14 11.89 -0.53
C ALA A 12 1.59 12.66 -1.78
N ALA A 13 1.57 12.02 -2.95
CA ALA A 13 1.89 12.68 -4.21
C ALA A 13 0.92 13.84 -4.50
N ASN A 14 -0.38 13.62 -4.27
CA ASN A 14 -1.42 14.64 -4.42
C ASN A 14 -1.19 15.82 -3.46
N TRP A 15 -0.93 15.57 -2.18
CA TRP A 15 -0.65 16.63 -1.20
C TRP A 15 0.59 17.45 -1.55
N ARG A 16 1.61 16.82 -2.13
CA ARG A 16 2.81 17.52 -2.61
C ARG A 16 2.47 18.48 -3.75
N VAL A 17 1.64 18.05 -4.71
CA VAL A 17 1.19 18.91 -5.82
C VAL A 17 0.29 20.05 -5.32
N LEU A 18 -0.49 19.81 -4.27
CA LEU A 18 -1.32 20.84 -3.61
C LEU A 18 -0.52 21.81 -2.71
N GLY A 19 0.81 21.74 -2.70
CA GLY A 19 1.66 22.64 -1.91
C GLY A 19 1.55 22.41 -0.39
N ARG A 20 1.22 21.20 0.05
CA ARG A 20 1.10 20.83 1.47
C ARG A 20 2.11 19.72 1.82
N PRO A 21 3.41 20.05 2.00
CA PRO A 21 4.46 19.06 2.23
C PRO A 21 4.28 18.27 3.53
N ASP A 22 3.73 18.88 4.59
CA ASP A 22 3.50 18.22 5.88
C ASP A 22 2.50 17.07 5.75
N LYS A 23 1.38 17.34 5.06
CA LYS A 23 0.36 16.33 4.77
C LYS A 23 0.89 15.25 3.83
N ALA A 24 1.76 15.62 2.89
CA ALA A 24 2.44 14.66 2.03
C ALA A 24 3.41 13.75 2.81
N GLN A 25 4.06 14.26 3.86
CA GLN A 25 4.92 13.45 4.72
C GLN A 25 4.10 12.53 5.62
N ALA A 26 3.00 13.02 6.19
CA ALA A 26 2.07 12.21 6.99
C ALA A 26 1.49 11.05 6.17
N ALA A 27 1.02 11.30 4.95
CA ALA A 27 0.50 10.26 4.05
C ALA A 27 1.58 9.24 3.64
N ARG A 28 2.83 9.67 3.45
CA ARG A 28 3.96 8.75 3.21
C ARG A 28 4.27 7.88 4.42
N ARG A 29 4.30 8.45 5.63
CA ARG A 29 4.49 7.69 6.87
C ARG A 29 3.40 6.63 7.02
N TRP A 30 2.15 6.98 6.72
CA TRP A 30 1.03 6.04 6.71
C TRP A 30 1.25 4.88 5.74
N SER A 31 1.70 5.17 4.51
CA SER A 31 2.06 4.12 3.54
C SER A 31 3.14 3.18 4.08
N TYR A 32 4.18 3.70 4.74
CA TYR A 32 5.25 2.86 5.30
C TYR A 32 4.78 2.02 6.49
N LEU A 33 3.97 2.58 7.38
CA LEU A 33 3.39 1.85 8.51
C LEU A 33 2.51 0.69 8.03
N MET A 34 1.74 0.90 6.96
CA MET A 34 0.94 -0.14 6.34
C MET A 34 1.78 -1.30 5.81
N VAL A 35 2.83 -0.98 5.05
CA VAL A 35 3.75 -1.99 4.50
C VAL A 35 4.44 -2.74 5.65
N ALA A 36 4.96 -2.02 6.64
CA ALA A 36 5.62 -2.62 7.79
C ALA A 36 4.68 -3.56 8.57
N THR A 37 3.43 -3.16 8.79
CA THR A 37 2.45 -3.99 9.50
C THR A 37 2.15 -5.28 8.74
N VAL A 38 1.95 -5.19 7.42
CA VAL A 38 1.68 -6.39 6.59
C VAL A 38 2.88 -7.34 6.59
N LEU A 39 4.10 -6.82 6.47
CA LEU A 39 5.32 -7.63 6.51
C LEU A 39 5.51 -8.30 7.87
N LEU A 40 5.37 -7.55 8.98
CA LEU A 40 5.48 -8.09 10.33
C LEU A 40 4.39 -9.13 10.62
N ALA A 41 3.16 -8.89 10.19
CA ALA A 41 2.07 -9.85 10.33
C ALA A 41 2.33 -11.13 9.52
N GLY A 42 2.92 -11.02 8.33
CA GLY A 42 3.33 -12.17 7.53
C GLY A 42 4.43 -13.00 8.22
N VAL A 43 5.46 -12.34 8.77
CA VAL A 43 6.53 -13.01 9.54
C VAL A 43 5.96 -13.69 10.79
N ALA A 44 5.11 -13.00 11.56
CA ALA A 44 4.46 -13.57 12.73
C ALA A 44 3.55 -14.76 12.35
N GLY A 45 2.81 -14.67 11.24
CA GLY A 45 2.00 -15.75 10.72
C GLY A 45 2.80 -17.00 10.36
N ALA A 46 3.99 -16.81 9.77
CA ALA A 46 4.91 -17.91 9.44
C ALA A 46 5.58 -18.55 10.66
N LEU A 47 5.86 -17.77 11.72
CA LEU A 47 6.52 -18.25 12.93
C LEU A 47 5.56 -18.90 13.94
N PHE A 48 4.28 -18.53 13.93
CA PHE A 48 3.31 -18.90 14.97
C PHE A 48 2.04 -19.56 14.39
N GLU A 49 2.20 -20.42 13.38
CA GLU A 49 1.20 -21.04 12.48
C GLU A 49 -0.22 -21.29 13.06
N THR A 50 -0.35 -21.63 14.34
CA THR A 50 -1.61 -22.08 14.96
C THR A 50 -2.53 -20.94 15.44
N TYR A 51 -2.01 -19.76 15.82
CA TYR A 51 -2.82 -18.69 16.43
C TYR A 51 -3.05 -17.45 15.55
N ALA A 52 -2.27 -17.30 14.46
CA ALA A 52 -2.19 -16.03 13.72
C ALA A 52 -2.67 -16.11 12.26
N ARG A 53 -3.25 -17.22 11.79
CA ARG A 53 -3.63 -17.42 10.38
C ARG A 53 -4.48 -16.27 9.79
N HIS A 54 -5.37 -15.70 10.58
CA HIS A 54 -6.24 -14.59 10.15
C HIS A 54 -5.75 -13.21 10.60
N LEU A 55 -4.68 -13.13 11.41
CA LEU A 55 -4.17 -11.87 11.94
C LEU A 55 -3.71 -10.90 10.83
N PRO A 56 -3.03 -11.34 9.75
CA PRO A 56 -2.64 -10.46 8.65
C PRO A 56 -3.84 -9.87 7.90
N SER A 57 -4.89 -10.66 7.65
CA SER A 57 -6.07 -10.19 6.92
C SER A 57 -6.91 -9.23 7.76
N VAL A 58 -7.08 -9.52 9.06
CA VAL A 58 -7.77 -8.64 10.01
C VAL A 58 -7.00 -7.32 10.17
N ALA A 59 -5.68 -7.39 10.37
CA ALA A 59 -4.85 -6.20 10.46
C ALA A 59 -4.95 -5.34 9.19
N ALA A 60 -4.86 -5.97 8.01
CA ALA A 60 -5.01 -5.26 6.73
C ALA A 60 -6.40 -4.59 6.58
N ALA A 61 -7.48 -5.28 6.96
CA ALA A 61 -8.83 -4.74 6.90
C ALA A 61 -9.05 -3.57 7.88
N ALA A 62 -8.61 -3.71 9.12
CA ALA A 62 -8.70 -2.66 10.13
C ALA A 62 -7.93 -1.40 9.69
N TRP A 63 -6.74 -1.62 9.15
CA TRP A 63 -5.92 -0.55 8.62
C TRP A 63 -6.54 0.13 7.38
N MET A 64 -7.15 -0.64 6.49
CA MET A 64 -7.90 -0.10 5.35
C MET A 64 -9.06 0.78 5.81
N ALA A 65 -9.84 0.32 6.79
CA ALA A 65 -10.94 1.09 7.37
C ALA A 65 -10.43 2.41 7.98
N ALA A 66 -9.34 2.36 8.75
CA ALA A 66 -8.73 3.55 9.34
C ALA A 66 -8.24 4.55 8.28
N TRP A 67 -7.63 4.07 7.20
CA TRP A 67 -7.20 4.93 6.09
C TRP A 67 -8.38 5.60 5.36
N CYS A 68 -9.42 4.83 5.06
CA CYS A 68 -10.64 5.33 4.42
C CYS A 68 -11.37 6.36 5.29
N GLY A 69 -11.37 6.18 6.61
CA GLY A 69 -12.08 7.04 7.56
C GLY A 69 -11.44 8.41 7.77
N PHE A 70 -10.10 8.50 7.77
CA PHE A 70 -9.40 9.71 8.18
C PHE A 70 -8.65 10.40 7.02
N PRO A 71 -7.44 9.96 6.59
CA PRO A 71 -6.63 10.70 5.63
C PRO A 71 -7.22 10.74 4.22
N ALA A 72 -8.03 9.73 3.84
CA ALA A 72 -8.67 9.71 2.54
C ALA A 72 -9.73 10.82 2.41
N ARG A 73 -10.61 10.92 3.41
CA ARG A 73 -11.69 11.92 3.45
C ARG A 73 -11.16 13.35 3.53
N GLU A 74 -10.08 13.57 4.28
CA GLU A 74 -9.50 14.90 4.43
C GLU A 74 -9.03 15.50 3.09
N GLN A 75 -8.37 14.69 2.25
CA GLN A 75 -7.91 15.15 0.93
C GLN A 75 -9.10 15.45 0.01
N CYS A 76 -10.12 14.59 0.00
CA CYS A 76 -11.33 14.83 -0.79
C CYS A 76 -12.00 16.14 -0.38
N ARG A 77 -12.18 16.37 0.94
CA ARG A 77 -12.77 17.60 1.45
C ARG A 77 -11.95 18.81 1.04
N TYR A 78 -10.63 18.76 1.21
CA TYR A 78 -9.76 19.87 0.85
C TYR A 78 -9.84 20.23 -0.64
N VAL A 79 -9.84 19.23 -1.54
CA VAL A 79 -9.96 19.48 -2.98
C VAL A 79 -11.32 20.09 -3.32
N THR A 80 -12.41 19.59 -2.74
CA THR A 80 -13.74 20.16 -2.91
C THR A 80 -13.79 21.62 -2.46
N ASP A 81 -13.27 21.91 -1.28
CA ASP A 81 -13.35 23.24 -0.66
C ASP A 81 -12.43 24.28 -1.34
N ASN A 82 -11.26 23.86 -1.86
CA ASN A 82 -10.21 24.78 -2.32
C ASN A 82 -10.04 24.81 -3.85
N VAL A 83 -10.43 23.75 -4.56
CA VAL A 83 -10.23 23.63 -6.02
C VAL A 83 -11.56 23.65 -6.77
N GLY A 84 -12.65 23.16 -6.15
CA GLY A 84 -14.01 23.26 -6.68
C GLY A 84 -14.16 22.68 -8.09
N LEU A 85 -15.00 23.33 -8.91
CA LEU A 85 -15.33 22.93 -10.29
C LEU A 85 -14.15 22.97 -11.27
N ASN A 86 -13.05 23.64 -10.92
CA ASN A 86 -11.85 23.75 -11.76
C ASN A 86 -10.91 22.53 -11.67
N TYR A 87 -11.32 21.48 -10.95
CA TYR A 87 -10.53 20.25 -10.82
C TYR A 87 -10.49 19.45 -12.12
N ARG A 88 -9.39 19.60 -12.88
CA ARG A 88 -9.15 18.79 -14.09
C ARG A 88 -8.78 17.35 -13.70
N ARG A 89 -9.73 16.43 -13.86
CA ARG A 89 -9.53 15.00 -13.59
C ARG A 89 -8.47 14.43 -14.53
N ARG A 90 -7.47 13.75 -13.95
CA ARG A 90 -6.51 12.98 -14.72
C ARG A 90 -7.03 11.56 -14.95
N PRO A 91 -6.69 10.93 -16.08
CA PRO A 91 -7.03 9.54 -16.29
C PRO A 91 -6.29 8.65 -15.28
N TRP A 92 -6.99 7.63 -14.80
CA TRP A 92 -6.52 6.66 -13.82
C TRP A 92 -5.64 5.55 -14.41
N TRP A 93 -5.62 5.37 -15.74
CA TRP A 93 -4.86 4.30 -16.39
C TRP A 93 -3.35 4.28 -16.08
N PRO A 94 -2.63 5.41 -15.88
CA PRO A 94 -1.20 5.34 -15.53
C PRO A 94 -0.99 4.71 -14.16
N ALA A 95 -1.89 5.01 -13.21
CA ALA A 95 -1.87 4.38 -11.89
C ALA A 95 -2.20 2.89 -11.99
N LEU A 96 -3.12 2.50 -12.88
CA LEU A 96 -3.42 1.10 -13.13
C LEU A 96 -2.23 0.33 -13.68
N LEU A 97 -1.59 0.86 -14.72
CA LEU A 97 -0.40 0.25 -15.33
C LEU A 97 0.74 0.14 -14.32
N GLY A 98 0.97 1.17 -13.49
CA GLY A 98 1.94 1.11 -12.40
C GLY A 98 1.62 -0.01 -11.41
N GLY A 99 0.34 -0.19 -11.07
CA GLY A 99 -0.11 -1.28 -10.20
C GLY A 99 0.11 -2.67 -10.80
N ILE A 100 -0.20 -2.86 -12.08
CA ILE A 100 0.02 -4.12 -12.82
C ILE A 100 1.53 -4.41 -12.92
N ALA A 101 2.31 -3.40 -13.32
CA ALA A 101 3.75 -3.54 -13.51
C ALA A 101 4.46 -3.98 -12.23
N GLY A 102 4.11 -3.39 -11.08
CA GLY A 102 4.77 -3.82 -9.84
C GLY A 102 4.25 -5.13 -9.27
N TRP A 103 3.03 -5.57 -9.59
CA TRP A 103 2.64 -6.97 -9.36
C TRP A 103 3.45 -7.94 -10.22
N ALA A 104 3.65 -7.63 -11.50
CA ALA A 104 4.49 -8.43 -12.39
C ALA A 104 5.95 -8.48 -11.89
N LEU A 105 6.50 -7.34 -11.47
CA LEU A 105 7.84 -7.27 -10.87
C LEU A 105 7.95 -8.12 -9.61
N LEU A 106 6.96 -8.02 -8.71
CA LEU A 106 6.95 -8.85 -7.50
C LEU A 106 6.92 -10.34 -7.84
N ALA A 107 6.08 -10.75 -8.79
CA ALA A 107 6.01 -12.15 -9.23
C ALA A 107 7.35 -12.63 -9.80
N LEU A 108 8.01 -11.82 -10.63
CA LEU A 108 9.34 -12.13 -11.18
C LEU A 108 10.40 -12.26 -10.07
N LEU A 109 10.40 -11.36 -9.09
CA LEU A 109 11.31 -11.41 -7.95
C LEU A 109 11.05 -12.64 -7.06
N SER A 110 9.79 -12.96 -6.80
CA SER A 110 9.40 -14.16 -6.04
C SER A 110 9.78 -15.44 -6.77
N LEU A 111 9.60 -15.51 -8.09
CA LEU A 111 10.03 -16.64 -8.90
C LEU A 111 11.56 -16.78 -8.88
N GLY A 112 12.29 -15.68 -9.05
CA GLY A 112 13.75 -15.64 -8.96
C GLY A 112 14.24 -16.15 -7.60
N ALA A 113 13.69 -15.62 -6.51
CA ALA A 113 14.02 -16.05 -5.15
C ALA A 113 13.72 -17.54 -4.93
N ALA A 114 12.56 -18.04 -5.39
CA ALA A 114 12.21 -19.45 -5.31
C ALA A 114 13.21 -20.34 -6.06
N THR A 115 13.59 -19.98 -7.29
CA THR A 115 14.57 -20.74 -8.08
C THR A 115 15.96 -20.75 -7.44
N LEU A 116 16.38 -19.65 -6.82
CA LEU A 116 17.64 -19.57 -6.08
C LEU A 116 17.61 -20.46 -4.82
N LEU A 117 16.51 -20.46 -4.08
CA LEU A 117 16.32 -21.31 -2.89
C LEU A 117 16.36 -22.80 -3.24
N VAL A 118 15.70 -23.21 -4.33
CA VAL A 118 15.75 -24.59 -4.85
C VAL A 118 17.18 -24.97 -5.23
N ARG A 119 17.89 -24.10 -5.94
CA ARG A 119 19.30 -24.33 -6.32
C ARG A 119 20.26 -24.36 -5.13
N ALA A 120 19.92 -23.67 -4.04
CA ALA A 120 20.70 -23.66 -2.80
C ALA A 120 20.42 -24.87 -1.89
N GLY A 121 19.58 -25.82 -2.31
CA GLY A 121 19.26 -27.03 -1.54
C GLY A 121 18.16 -26.86 -0.49
N GLY A 122 17.35 -25.79 -0.56
CA GLY A 122 16.19 -25.60 0.31
C GLY A 122 15.11 -26.65 0.03
N PHE A 123 14.96 -27.61 0.94
CA PHE A 123 13.86 -28.59 0.92
C PHE A 123 12.55 -27.91 1.30
N TYR A 124 11.50 -28.16 0.52
CA TYR A 124 10.12 -27.86 0.90
C TYR A 124 9.68 -28.86 1.98
N ILE A 125 9.28 -28.37 3.16
CA ILE A 125 8.46 -29.10 4.12
C ILE A 125 7.05 -28.53 4.01
#